data_AF-A0A919XTC6-F1
#
_entry.id   AF-A0A919XTC6-F1
#
_cell.length_a   1.000
_cell.length_b   1.000
_cell.length_c   1.000
_cell.angle_alpha   90.00
_cell.angle_beta   90.00
_cell.angle_gamma   90.00
#
_symmetry.space_group_name_H-M   'P 1'
#
loop_
_entity.id
_entity.type
_entity.pdbx_description
1 polymer ?
#
loop_
_entity_poly.entity_id
_entity_poly.type
_entity_poly.pdbx_seq_one_letter_code
_entity_poly.pdbx_strand_id
1 'polypeptide(L)'
;MGERSTEILYGSNVTIGEHVIIEPGVVIGNDVTIGNLVVIKQGTNIGNGVQIGDLCVLGKRPASNPKMSQKPPVDLPPLMIGDRVKIGCSVVIYCGVNLSEDVFVGDMASIRERVSIGSSSIIGRNVIVEPKTEIGSRVTVQTSSYITSDMVIEDHVFIGPCCSTSNDKYMGLGNYPHQGPMIRRHARIGNNATLLPGITIGEQAVVGAGAVVTKDVPPGVTVAGNPGKPIKSTQ
;
A
#
# COMPACT_ATOMS: atom_id res chain seq x y z
N MET A 1 7.62 -1.11 31.01
CA MET A 1 7.59 -0.23 29.81
C MET A 1 9.03 0.27 29.66
N GLY A 2 9.85 -0.43 28.87
CA GLY A 2 11.27 -0.07 28.74
C GLY A 2 11.43 1.29 28.07
N GLU A 3 12.38 2.09 28.55
CA GLU A 3 12.75 3.38 27.93
C GLU A 3 13.03 3.14 26.45
N ARG A 4 12.21 3.74 25.57
CA ARG A 4 12.51 3.73 24.13
C ARG A 4 13.74 4.60 23.96
N SER A 5 14.84 4.02 23.46
CA SER A 5 16.05 4.77 23.15
C SER A 5 15.72 5.99 22.31
N THR A 6 16.22 7.14 22.73
CA THR A 6 16.09 8.41 22.01
C THR A 6 17.19 8.60 20.98
N GLU A 7 18.21 7.74 20.99
CA GLU A 7 19.32 7.77 20.05
C GLU A 7 18.88 7.33 18.65
N ILE A 8 19.50 7.91 17.62
CA ILE A 8 19.35 7.48 16.24
C ILE A 8 20.51 6.52 15.94
N LEU A 9 20.19 5.33 15.46
CA LEU A 9 21.18 4.30 15.16
C LEU A 9 21.44 4.25 13.66
N TYR A 10 22.72 4.36 13.29
CA TYR A 10 23.18 4.31 11.90
C TYR A 10 24.03 3.07 11.67
N GLY A 11 23.78 2.39 10.56
CA GLY A 11 24.67 1.39 9.99
C GLY A 11 25.85 2.03 9.26
N SER A 12 26.60 1.18 8.54
CA SER A 12 27.73 1.59 7.72
C SER A 12 27.28 2.12 6.36
N ASN A 13 28.07 3.03 5.75
CA ASN A 13 27.86 3.55 4.40
C ASN A 13 26.50 4.23 4.16
N VAL A 14 25.97 4.93 5.17
CA VAL A 14 24.73 5.71 5.02
C VAL A 14 25.03 7.05 4.35
N THR A 15 24.34 7.33 3.25
CA THR A 15 24.40 8.64 2.56
C THR A 15 23.12 9.42 2.84
N ILE A 16 23.27 10.66 3.30
CA ILE A 16 22.15 11.53 3.68
C ILE A 16 22.23 12.82 2.86
N GLY A 17 21.16 13.14 2.14
CA GLY A 17 21.02 14.36 1.36
C GLY A 17 20.84 15.61 2.23
N GLU A 18 20.61 16.74 1.57
CA GLU A 18 20.47 18.04 2.23
C GLU A 18 19.12 18.17 2.94
N HIS A 19 19.11 18.88 4.07
CA HIS A 19 17.89 19.23 4.82
C HIS A 19 17.01 18.05 5.25
N VAL A 20 17.62 16.89 5.50
CA VAL A 20 16.93 15.71 6.05
C VAL A 20 16.67 15.91 7.55
N ILE A 21 15.48 15.52 8.00
CA ILE A 21 15.08 15.51 9.41
C ILE A 21 14.89 14.06 9.85
N ILE A 22 15.65 13.61 10.84
CA ILE A 22 15.53 12.27 11.43
C ILE A 22 15.17 12.44 12.89
N GLU A 23 14.02 11.90 13.29
CA GLU A 23 13.52 11.98 14.66
C GLU A 23 14.12 10.86 15.55
N PRO A 24 14.07 11.02 16.89
CA PRO A 24 14.62 10.06 17.85
C PRO A 24 14.22 8.60 17.64
N GLY A 25 15.09 7.66 18.01
CA GLY A 25 14.79 6.22 17.99
C GLY A 25 14.66 5.60 16.59
N VAL A 26 14.99 6.34 15.54
CA VAL A 26 15.08 5.80 14.17
C VAL A 26 16.30 4.89 14.06
N VAL A 27 16.14 3.77 13.35
CA VAL A 27 17.21 2.82 13.05
C VAL A 27 17.40 2.74 11.55
N ILE A 28 18.64 2.91 11.10
CA ILE A 28 19.03 2.90 9.68
C ILE A 28 20.08 1.81 9.48
N GLY A 29 19.81 0.86 8.57
CA GLY A 29 20.70 -0.22 8.21
C GLY A 29 21.93 0.23 7.41
N ASN A 30 22.69 -0.75 6.90
CA ASN A 30 23.88 -0.50 6.09
C ASN A 30 23.50 -0.11 4.65
N ASP A 31 24.38 0.63 3.98
CA ASP A 31 24.28 0.94 2.54
C ASP A 31 22.97 1.65 2.15
N VAL A 32 22.42 2.45 3.07
CA VAL A 32 21.19 3.21 2.87
C VAL A 32 21.49 4.56 2.21
N THR A 33 20.67 4.95 1.22
CA THR A 33 20.72 6.28 0.62
C THR A 33 19.42 7.03 0.90
N ILE A 34 19.53 8.23 1.46
CA ILE A 34 18.42 9.13 1.75
C ILE A 34 18.59 10.40 0.90
N GLY A 35 17.57 10.70 0.09
CA GLY A 35 17.52 11.91 -0.73
C GLY A 35 17.35 13.20 0.08
N ASN A 36 17.16 14.30 -0.62
CA ASN A 36 17.03 15.64 -0.03
C ASN A 36 15.65 15.86 0.58
N LEU A 37 15.57 16.68 1.63
CA LEU A 37 14.33 17.16 2.23
C LEU A 37 13.42 16.01 2.72
N VAL A 38 14.02 14.87 3.10
CA VAL A 38 13.29 13.72 3.65
C VAL A 38 13.04 13.93 5.14
N VAL A 39 11.86 13.54 5.61
CA VAL A 39 11.50 13.53 7.04
C VAL A 39 11.23 12.10 7.49
N ILE A 40 12.01 11.59 8.43
CA ILE A 40 11.88 10.25 9.00
C ILE A 40 11.41 10.39 10.45
N LYS A 41 10.20 9.91 10.72
CA LYS A 41 9.52 10.04 12.01
C LYS A 41 9.99 9.01 13.03
N GLN A 42 9.80 9.36 14.30
CA GLN A 42 10.28 8.64 15.48
C GLN A 42 10.03 7.13 15.40
N GLY A 43 11.06 6.35 15.71
CA GLY A 43 11.00 4.89 15.83
C GLY A 43 11.02 4.11 14.50
N THR A 44 11.01 4.79 13.34
CA THR A 44 11.05 4.12 12.04
C THR A 44 12.30 3.24 11.91
N ASN A 45 12.12 2.02 11.41
CA ASN A 45 13.20 1.08 11.17
C ASN A 45 13.40 0.87 9.67
N ILE A 46 14.63 1.04 9.21
CA ILE A 46 15.03 0.99 7.82
C ILE A 46 16.09 -0.11 7.66
N GLY A 47 15.78 -1.12 6.84
CA GLY A 47 16.69 -2.21 6.51
C GLY A 47 17.90 -1.78 5.68
N ASN A 48 18.70 -2.78 5.30
CA ASN A 48 19.94 -2.57 4.55
C ASN A 48 19.67 -2.31 3.06
N GLY A 49 20.51 -1.49 2.41
CA GLY A 49 20.43 -1.24 0.98
C GLY A 49 19.18 -0.48 0.54
N VAL A 50 18.46 0.15 1.46
CA VAL A 50 17.25 0.93 1.16
C VAL A 50 17.61 2.23 0.46
N GLN A 51 16.82 2.61 -0.55
CA GLN A 51 16.97 3.85 -1.30
C GLN A 51 15.72 4.69 -1.15
N ILE A 52 15.86 5.93 -0.69
CA ILE A 52 14.75 6.85 -0.43
C ILE A 52 14.94 8.10 -1.29
N GLY A 53 13.98 8.37 -2.17
CA GLY A 53 13.95 9.57 -2.99
C GLY A 53 13.63 10.84 -2.22
N ASP A 54 13.81 11.97 -2.88
CA ASP A 54 13.64 13.30 -2.29
C ASP A 54 12.21 13.54 -1.80
N LEU A 55 12.06 14.45 -0.83
CA LEU A 55 10.76 14.97 -0.34
C LEU A 55 9.84 13.91 0.30
N CYS A 56 10.38 12.77 0.74
CA CYS A 56 9.61 11.72 1.40
C CYS A 56 9.27 12.07 2.86
N VAL A 57 8.12 11.56 3.35
CA VAL A 57 7.76 11.58 4.76
C VAL A 57 7.46 10.15 5.22
N LEU A 58 8.32 9.61 6.08
CA LEU A 58 8.27 8.22 6.52
C LEU A 58 7.90 8.13 8.01
N GLY A 59 7.01 7.20 8.37
CA GLY A 59 6.52 7.02 9.74
C GLY A 59 5.47 8.05 10.16
N LYS A 60 4.76 8.67 9.21
CA LYS A 60 3.74 9.68 9.49
C LYS A 60 2.64 9.12 10.40
N ARG A 61 2.31 9.84 11.47
CA ARG A 61 1.12 9.52 12.28
C ARG A 61 -0.17 10.00 11.58
N PRO A 62 -1.26 9.22 11.62
CA PRO A 62 -2.53 9.64 11.09
C PRO A 62 -3.13 10.78 11.91
N ALA A 63 -3.75 11.73 11.20
CA ALA A 63 -4.58 12.76 11.80
C ALA A 63 -6.03 12.27 11.87
N SER A 64 -6.85 12.88 12.72
CA SER A 64 -8.28 12.61 12.79
C SER A 64 -9.10 13.90 12.71
N ASN A 65 -10.29 13.80 12.16
CA ASN A 65 -11.28 14.87 12.11
C ASN A 65 -12.57 14.39 12.82
N PRO A 66 -13.29 15.23 13.59
CA PRO A 66 -14.57 14.86 14.22
C PRO A 66 -15.53 14.04 13.35
N LYS A 67 -15.66 14.34 12.05
CA LYS A 67 -16.56 13.65 11.11
C LYS A 67 -16.10 12.28 10.60
N MET A 68 -14.87 11.83 10.90
CA MET A 68 -14.40 10.52 10.43
C MET A 68 -15.21 9.39 11.07
N SER A 69 -15.73 8.49 10.24
CA SER A 69 -16.50 7.30 10.66
C SER A 69 -15.64 6.33 11.46
N GLN A 70 -14.37 6.14 11.07
CA GLN A 70 -13.39 5.36 11.81
C GLN A 70 -12.23 6.25 12.25
N LYS A 71 -11.98 6.31 13.56
CA LYS A 71 -10.82 7.02 14.10
C LYS A 71 -9.57 6.17 13.94
N PRO A 72 -8.42 6.78 13.63
CA PRO A 72 -7.16 6.06 13.65
C PRO A 72 -6.85 5.58 15.08
N PRO A 73 -6.24 4.41 15.23
CA PRO A 73 -5.78 3.93 16.53
C PRO A 73 -4.72 4.87 17.12
N VAL A 74 -4.72 5.01 18.45
CA VAL A 74 -3.78 5.87 19.18
C VAL A 74 -2.39 5.24 19.26
N ASP A 75 -2.36 3.92 19.49
CA ASP A 75 -1.12 3.15 19.55
C ASP A 75 -0.91 2.42 18.22
N LEU A 76 0.08 2.88 17.47
CA LEU A 76 0.52 2.28 16.23
C LEU A 76 1.99 1.89 16.40
N PRO A 77 2.39 0.69 15.95
CA PRO A 77 3.80 0.35 15.90
C PRO A 77 4.53 1.30 14.94
N PRO A 78 5.87 1.36 15.00
CA PRO A 78 6.64 2.14 14.05
C PRO A 78 6.47 1.64 12.61
N LEU A 79 6.96 2.43 11.66
CA LEU A 79 7.13 1.98 10.28
C LEU A 79 8.32 1.01 10.20
N MET A 80 8.11 -0.13 9.56
CA MET A 80 9.16 -1.12 9.28
C MET A 80 9.39 -1.22 7.77
N ILE A 81 10.61 -0.96 7.33
CA ILE A 81 11.05 -1.06 5.94
C ILE A 81 12.11 -2.16 5.84
N GLY A 82 11.82 -3.21 5.07
CA GLY A 82 12.74 -4.31 4.82
C GLY A 82 13.93 -3.94 3.94
N ASP A 83 14.82 -4.90 3.74
CA ASP A 83 16.05 -4.71 2.97
C ASP A 83 15.77 -4.43 1.49
N ARG A 84 16.62 -3.61 0.86
CA ARG A 84 16.62 -3.30 -0.58
C ARG A 84 15.32 -2.72 -1.11
N VAL A 85 14.48 -2.20 -0.22
CA VAL A 85 13.28 -1.44 -0.60
C VAL A 85 13.71 -0.15 -1.31
N LYS A 86 13.01 0.18 -2.38
CA LYS A 86 13.20 1.41 -3.16
C LYS A 86 11.98 2.28 -3.06
N ILE A 87 12.16 3.51 -2.61
CA ILE A 87 11.10 4.48 -2.41
C ILE A 87 11.39 5.68 -3.33
N GLY A 88 10.46 6.00 -4.22
CA GLY A 88 10.53 7.12 -5.13
C GLY A 88 10.40 8.46 -4.41
N CYS A 89 10.23 9.54 -5.18
CA CYS A 89 10.17 10.89 -4.62
C CYS A 89 8.76 11.23 -4.11
N SER A 90 8.69 12.12 -3.11
CA SER A 90 7.43 12.65 -2.56
C SER A 90 6.46 11.56 -2.05
N VAL A 91 7.00 10.45 -1.56
CA VAL A 91 6.22 9.35 -1.00
C VAL A 91 5.89 9.63 0.47
N VAL A 92 4.67 9.27 0.88
CA VAL A 92 4.26 9.34 2.29
C VAL A 92 3.91 7.94 2.80
N ILE A 93 4.61 7.46 3.82
CA ILE A 93 4.33 6.16 4.44
C ILE A 93 4.07 6.37 5.92
N TYR A 94 2.97 5.78 6.41
CA TYR A 94 2.50 5.97 7.77
C TYR A 94 3.18 5.00 8.74
N CYS A 95 3.14 5.31 10.03
CA CYS A 95 3.52 4.36 11.07
C CYS A 95 2.58 3.14 11.05
N GLY A 96 3.11 1.99 11.45
CA GLY A 96 2.39 0.72 11.45
C GLY A 96 2.24 0.08 10.08
N VAL A 97 2.98 0.57 9.08
CA VAL A 97 3.18 -0.12 7.81
C VAL A 97 4.38 -1.05 7.91
N ASN A 98 4.28 -2.22 7.30
CA ASN A 98 5.39 -3.15 7.12
C ASN A 98 5.64 -3.38 5.62
N LEU A 99 6.81 -2.98 5.13
CA LEU A 99 7.28 -3.32 3.79
C LEU A 99 8.30 -4.46 3.91
N SER A 100 8.07 -5.55 3.20
CA SER A 100 9.05 -6.64 3.10
C SER A 100 10.18 -6.28 2.14
N GLU A 101 11.19 -7.14 2.00
CA GLU A 101 12.34 -6.88 1.14
C GLU A 101 11.99 -6.72 -0.34
N ASP A 102 12.83 -5.95 -1.04
CA ASP A 102 12.76 -5.72 -2.49
C ASP A 102 11.43 -5.09 -2.98
N VAL A 103 10.64 -4.50 -2.08
CA VAL A 103 9.45 -3.71 -2.47
C VAL A 103 9.87 -2.44 -3.18
N PHE A 104 9.16 -2.09 -4.26
CA PHE A 104 9.30 -0.81 -4.94
C PHE A 104 8.06 0.05 -4.70
N VAL A 105 8.25 1.27 -4.23
CA VAL A 105 7.20 2.29 -4.06
C VAL A 105 7.50 3.45 -4.99
N GLY A 106 6.69 3.64 -6.01
CA GLY A 106 6.85 4.69 -7.01
C GLY A 106 6.52 6.08 -6.46
N ASP A 107 6.96 7.11 -7.19
CA ASP A 107 6.80 8.50 -6.77
C ASP A 107 5.37 8.86 -6.38
N MET A 108 5.21 9.79 -5.44
CA MET A 108 3.92 10.33 -5.00
C MET A 108 2.93 9.30 -4.43
N ALA A 109 3.35 8.05 -4.21
CA ALA A 109 2.50 7.07 -3.56
C ALA A 109 2.25 7.43 -2.08
N SER A 110 1.12 6.98 -1.54
CA SER A 110 0.75 7.16 -0.14
C SER A 110 0.28 5.84 0.45
N ILE A 111 0.92 5.37 1.53
CA ILE A 111 0.61 4.09 2.17
C ILE A 111 0.23 4.35 3.62
N ARG A 112 -1.01 4.06 3.96
CA ARG A 112 -1.63 4.35 5.25
C ARG A 112 -1.34 3.27 6.29
N GLU A 113 -1.65 3.57 7.55
CA GLU A 113 -1.34 2.74 8.70
C GLU A 113 -1.96 1.33 8.65
N ARG A 114 -1.33 0.35 9.32
CA ARG A 114 -1.78 -1.06 9.35
C ARG A 114 -1.83 -1.71 7.96
N VAL A 115 -0.88 -1.37 7.11
CA VAL A 115 -0.71 -2.02 5.80
C VAL A 115 0.49 -2.94 5.85
N SER A 116 0.38 -4.12 5.26
CA SER A 116 1.50 -5.03 5.02
C SER A 116 1.68 -5.24 3.52
N ILE A 117 2.93 -5.21 3.05
CA ILE A 117 3.28 -5.45 1.65
C ILE A 117 4.39 -6.51 1.59
N GLY A 118 4.10 -7.62 0.92
CA GLY A 118 5.00 -8.74 0.72
C GLY A 118 6.14 -8.46 -0.25
N SER A 119 7.11 -9.37 -0.27
CA SER A 119 8.40 -9.17 -0.94
C SER A 119 8.26 -9.03 -2.45
N SER A 120 9.16 -8.24 -3.04
CA SER A 120 9.21 -8.00 -4.49
C SER A 120 7.91 -7.46 -5.11
N SER A 121 7.06 -6.80 -4.32
CA SER A 121 5.84 -6.15 -4.79
C SER A 121 6.12 -4.72 -5.26
N ILE A 122 5.30 -4.25 -6.20
CA ILE A 122 5.39 -2.92 -6.83
C ILE A 122 4.13 -2.14 -6.48
N ILE A 123 4.32 -1.01 -5.79
CA ILE A 123 3.31 0.03 -5.59
C ILE A 123 3.64 1.16 -6.56
N GLY A 124 2.86 1.31 -7.61
CA GLY A 124 3.12 2.25 -8.70
C GLY A 124 3.03 3.72 -8.28
N ARG A 125 3.45 4.60 -9.19
CA ARG A 125 3.38 6.06 -9.01
C ARG A 125 1.97 6.49 -8.62
N ASN A 126 1.84 7.37 -7.63
CA ASN A 126 0.56 7.95 -7.19
C ASN A 126 -0.50 6.91 -6.80
N VAL A 127 -0.09 5.70 -6.41
CA VAL A 127 -1.01 4.72 -5.81
C VAL A 127 -1.28 5.13 -4.37
N ILE A 128 -2.55 5.03 -3.97
CA ILE A 128 -2.97 5.25 -2.59
C ILE A 128 -3.42 3.91 -2.03
N VAL A 129 -2.81 3.49 -0.92
CA VAL A 129 -3.21 2.30 -0.16
C VAL A 129 -3.77 2.74 1.18
N GLU A 130 -5.06 2.52 1.37
CA GLU A 130 -5.77 2.87 2.59
C GLU A 130 -5.57 1.81 3.71
N PRO A 131 -5.87 2.18 4.97
CA PRO A 131 -5.49 1.38 6.14
C PRO A 131 -6.00 -0.07 6.13
N LYS A 132 -5.38 -0.93 6.95
CA LYS A 132 -5.79 -2.33 7.15
C LYS A 132 -5.84 -3.17 5.87
N THR A 133 -4.94 -2.88 4.95
CA THR A 133 -4.84 -3.61 3.68
C THR A 133 -3.65 -4.55 3.71
N GLU A 134 -3.87 -5.78 3.28
CA GLU A 134 -2.83 -6.81 3.17
C GLU A 134 -2.52 -7.03 1.69
N ILE A 135 -1.26 -6.86 1.31
CA ILE A 135 -0.76 -7.09 -0.04
C ILE A 135 0.31 -8.17 0.02
N GLY A 136 0.12 -9.25 -0.72
CA GLY A 136 1.05 -10.37 -0.82
C GLY A 136 2.34 -10.03 -1.55
N SER A 137 3.08 -11.08 -1.90
CA SER A 137 4.37 -11.00 -2.59
C SER A 137 4.18 -10.98 -4.10
N ARG A 138 5.11 -10.30 -4.80
CA ARG A 138 5.12 -10.19 -6.27
C ARG A 138 3.82 -9.63 -6.85
N VAL A 139 3.13 -8.79 -6.07
CA VAL A 139 1.96 -8.06 -6.51
C VAL A 139 2.40 -6.81 -7.26
N THR A 140 1.71 -6.47 -8.33
CA THR A 140 1.93 -5.19 -9.03
C THR A 140 0.65 -4.38 -9.02
N VAL A 141 0.70 -3.21 -8.37
CA VAL A 141 -0.36 -2.20 -8.43
C VAL A 141 0.14 -1.04 -9.27
N GLN A 142 -0.44 -0.86 -10.46
CA GLN A 142 0.00 0.16 -11.40
C GLN A 142 -0.51 1.56 -11.06
N THR A 143 0.09 2.54 -11.74
CA THR A 143 -0.05 3.98 -11.50
C THR A 143 -1.48 4.45 -11.23
N SER A 144 -1.63 5.31 -10.22
CA SER A 144 -2.88 6.01 -9.89
C SER A 144 -4.07 5.11 -9.55
N SER A 145 -3.82 3.86 -9.18
CA SER A 145 -4.86 3.00 -8.61
C SER A 145 -5.14 3.37 -7.15
N TYR A 146 -6.42 3.36 -6.79
CA TYR A 146 -6.91 3.59 -5.44
C TYR A 146 -7.29 2.25 -4.78
N ILE A 147 -6.55 1.89 -3.73
CA ILE A 147 -6.73 0.67 -2.95
C ILE A 147 -7.39 1.06 -1.62
N THR A 148 -8.67 0.72 -1.49
CA THR A 148 -9.51 1.04 -0.33
C THR A 148 -9.09 0.27 0.92
N SER A 149 -9.58 0.67 2.10
CA SER A 149 -9.28 -0.03 3.36
C SER A 149 -9.89 -1.43 3.42
N ASP A 150 -9.33 -2.27 4.29
CA ASP A 150 -9.84 -3.61 4.60
C ASP A 150 -9.83 -4.55 3.36
N MET A 151 -8.85 -4.36 2.46
CA MET A 151 -8.60 -5.24 1.32
C MET A 151 -7.61 -6.35 1.65
N VAL A 152 -7.74 -7.47 0.94
CA VAL A 152 -6.72 -8.52 0.89
C VAL A 152 -6.40 -8.80 -0.57
N ILE A 153 -5.13 -8.65 -0.92
CA ILE A 153 -4.60 -8.86 -2.26
C ILE A 153 -3.53 -9.94 -2.16
N GLU A 154 -3.83 -11.14 -2.65
CA GLU A 154 -2.92 -12.29 -2.54
C GLU A 154 -1.77 -12.21 -3.56
N ASP A 155 -0.81 -13.14 -3.43
CA ASP A 155 0.42 -13.15 -4.22
C ASP A 155 0.17 -13.15 -5.74
N HIS A 156 1.11 -12.58 -6.48
CA HIS A 156 1.13 -12.57 -7.95
C HIS A 156 -0.07 -11.86 -8.63
N VAL A 157 -0.87 -11.11 -7.89
CA VAL A 157 -1.94 -10.28 -8.47
C VAL A 157 -1.34 -9.13 -9.29
N PHE A 158 -2.03 -8.77 -10.38
CA PHE A 158 -1.73 -7.56 -11.14
C PHE A 158 -2.96 -6.67 -11.18
N ILE A 159 -2.80 -5.40 -10.82
CA ILE A 159 -3.82 -4.36 -10.90
C ILE A 159 -3.32 -3.30 -11.88
N GLY A 160 -4.04 -3.11 -12.99
CA GLY A 160 -3.75 -2.12 -14.01
C GLY A 160 -3.87 -0.68 -13.49
N PRO A 161 -3.39 0.32 -14.26
CA PRO A 161 -3.43 1.71 -13.84
C PRO A 161 -4.86 2.21 -13.70
N CYS A 162 -5.02 3.21 -12.83
CA CYS A 162 -6.27 3.92 -12.60
C CYS A 162 -7.44 3.04 -12.13
N CYS A 163 -7.17 1.86 -11.55
CA CYS A 163 -8.22 1.05 -10.94
C CYS A 163 -8.77 1.74 -9.68
N SER A 164 -10.07 1.60 -9.44
CA SER A 164 -10.72 2.08 -8.23
C SER A 164 -11.32 0.92 -7.45
N THR A 165 -11.15 0.93 -6.14
CA THR A 165 -11.77 -0.05 -5.23
C THR A 165 -12.55 0.71 -4.16
N SER A 166 -13.55 0.06 -3.58
CA SER A 166 -14.41 0.66 -2.55
C SER A 166 -14.74 -0.34 -1.47
N ASN A 167 -14.94 0.12 -0.23
CA ASN A 167 -15.26 -0.74 0.91
C ASN A 167 -16.55 -0.36 1.63
N ASP A 168 -17.17 0.76 1.28
CA ASP A 168 -18.42 1.23 1.87
C ASP A 168 -19.57 1.06 0.88
N LYS A 169 -20.42 0.07 1.15
CA LYS A 169 -21.54 -0.31 0.27
C LYS A 169 -22.62 0.76 0.15
N TYR A 170 -22.75 1.62 1.15
CA TYR A 170 -23.84 2.59 1.24
C TYR A 170 -23.37 4.02 1.47
N MET A 171 -22.08 4.30 1.23
CA MET A 171 -21.52 5.66 1.20
C MET A 171 -21.83 6.46 2.48
N GLY A 172 -21.65 5.82 3.64
CA GLY A 172 -21.87 6.39 4.95
C GLY A 172 -23.31 6.31 5.45
N LEU A 173 -24.23 5.71 4.67
CA LEU A 173 -25.61 5.48 5.08
C LEU A 173 -25.78 4.13 5.80
N GLY A 174 -26.32 4.17 7.01
CA GLY A 174 -26.56 2.97 7.82
C GLY A 174 -25.32 2.49 8.58
N ASN A 175 -25.42 1.31 9.19
CA ASN A 175 -24.35 0.72 10.01
C ASN A 175 -23.89 -0.61 9.40
N TYR A 176 -23.39 -0.55 8.16
CA TYR A 176 -22.85 -1.71 7.47
C TYR A 176 -21.35 -1.80 7.69
N PRO A 177 -20.80 -3.00 7.90
CA PRO A 177 -19.35 -3.16 8.02
C PRO A 177 -18.68 -2.73 6.72
N HIS A 178 -17.66 -1.89 6.82
CA HIS A 178 -16.79 -1.63 5.69
C HIS A 178 -15.99 -2.90 5.39
N GLN A 179 -15.95 -3.29 4.12
CA GLN A 179 -15.24 -4.47 3.68
C GLN A 179 -14.67 -4.22 2.29
N GLY A 180 -13.34 -4.19 2.18
CA GLY A 180 -12.66 -4.11 0.89
C GLY A 180 -12.78 -5.42 0.09
N PRO A 181 -12.57 -5.38 -1.23
CA PRO A 181 -12.52 -6.59 -2.04
C PRO A 181 -11.37 -7.53 -1.63
N MET A 182 -11.59 -8.82 -1.85
CA MET A 182 -10.59 -9.88 -1.78
C MET A 182 -10.15 -10.23 -3.20
N ILE A 183 -8.86 -10.10 -3.51
CA ILE A 183 -8.32 -10.46 -4.83
C ILE A 183 -7.39 -11.66 -4.65
N ARG A 184 -7.79 -12.80 -5.21
CA ARG A 184 -7.08 -14.06 -5.05
C ARG A 184 -5.87 -14.17 -5.97
N ARG A 185 -4.97 -15.11 -5.65
CA ARG A 185 -3.70 -15.35 -6.35
C ARG A 185 -3.83 -15.32 -7.87
N HIS A 186 -2.83 -14.73 -8.53
CA HIS A 186 -2.74 -14.66 -9.99
C HIS A 186 -3.87 -13.92 -10.73
N ALA A 187 -4.87 -13.36 -10.04
CA ALA A 187 -5.91 -12.58 -10.69
C ALA A 187 -5.34 -11.32 -11.37
N ARG A 188 -6.01 -10.88 -12.43
CA ARG A 188 -5.63 -9.73 -13.26
C ARG A 188 -6.77 -8.73 -13.30
N ILE A 189 -6.52 -7.51 -12.84
CA ILE A 189 -7.46 -6.40 -12.92
C ILE A 189 -7.02 -5.46 -14.04
N GLY A 190 -7.84 -5.30 -15.06
CA GLY A 190 -7.58 -4.44 -16.19
C GLY A 190 -7.66 -2.96 -15.85
N ASN A 191 -7.01 -2.14 -16.66
CA ASN A 191 -6.90 -0.69 -16.48
C ASN A 191 -8.27 -0.04 -16.27
N ASN A 192 -8.34 0.94 -15.38
CA ASN A 192 -9.56 1.72 -15.11
C ASN A 192 -10.78 0.89 -14.68
N ALA A 193 -10.58 -0.34 -14.18
CA ALA A 193 -11.67 -1.14 -13.61
C ALA A 193 -12.07 -0.64 -12.21
N THR A 194 -13.35 -0.82 -11.86
CA THR A 194 -13.90 -0.50 -10.54
C THR A 194 -14.39 -1.76 -9.84
N LEU A 195 -13.94 -1.99 -8.60
CA LEU A 195 -14.36 -3.12 -7.75
C LEU A 195 -15.24 -2.61 -6.59
N LEU A 196 -16.45 -3.15 -6.49
CA LEU A 196 -17.41 -2.81 -5.43
C LEU A 196 -17.11 -3.51 -4.10
N PRO A 197 -17.68 -3.04 -2.98
CA PRO A 197 -17.35 -3.52 -1.64
C PRO A 197 -17.64 -5.00 -1.41
N GLY A 198 -16.74 -5.65 -0.68
CA GLY A 198 -16.91 -7.02 -0.16
C GLY A 198 -16.92 -8.14 -1.20
N ILE A 199 -16.63 -7.85 -2.46
CA ILE A 199 -16.58 -8.89 -3.50
C ILE A 199 -15.26 -9.67 -3.48
N THR A 200 -15.30 -10.90 -3.99
CA THR A 200 -14.13 -11.72 -4.23
C THR A 200 -13.83 -11.85 -5.73
N ILE A 201 -12.60 -11.55 -6.13
CA ILE A 201 -12.06 -11.88 -7.45
C ILE A 201 -11.29 -13.19 -7.33
N GLY A 202 -11.80 -14.27 -7.93
CA GLY A 202 -11.27 -15.62 -7.82
C GLY A 202 -9.86 -15.78 -8.42
N GLU A 203 -9.21 -16.89 -8.06
CA GLU A 203 -7.86 -17.21 -8.51
C GLU A 203 -7.79 -17.23 -10.04
N GLN A 204 -6.75 -16.63 -10.63
CA GLN A 204 -6.58 -16.52 -12.09
C GLN A 204 -7.74 -15.84 -12.84
N ALA A 205 -8.70 -15.23 -12.15
CA ALA A 205 -9.78 -14.49 -12.80
C ALA A 205 -9.24 -13.23 -13.48
N VAL A 206 -9.92 -12.79 -14.53
CA VAL A 206 -9.56 -11.60 -15.29
C VAL A 206 -10.71 -10.60 -15.27
N VAL A 207 -10.46 -9.40 -14.78
CA VAL A 207 -11.37 -8.27 -14.92
C VAL A 207 -10.89 -7.44 -16.09
N GLY A 208 -11.72 -7.29 -17.12
CA GLY A 208 -11.41 -6.49 -18.30
C GLY A 208 -11.25 -5.00 -17.96
N ALA A 209 -10.54 -4.28 -18.83
CA ALA A 209 -10.37 -2.84 -18.69
C ALA A 209 -11.73 -2.11 -18.65
N GLY A 210 -11.86 -1.11 -17.78
CA GLY A 210 -13.07 -0.31 -17.62
C GLY A 210 -14.27 -1.04 -17.00
N ALA A 211 -14.12 -2.30 -16.55
CA ALA A 211 -15.23 -3.06 -16.00
C ALA A 211 -15.66 -2.54 -14.62
N VAL A 212 -16.96 -2.59 -14.32
CA VAL A 212 -17.50 -2.31 -12.98
C VAL A 212 -18.01 -3.61 -12.37
N VAL A 213 -17.21 -4.19 -11.48
CA VAL A 213 -17.49 -5.52 -10.93
C VAL A 213 -18.35 -5.39 -9.69
N THR A 214 -19.59 -5.87 -9.78
CA THR A 214 -20.62 -5.73 -8.73
C THR A 214 -20.84 -6.99 -7.90
N LYS A 215 -20.23 -8.11 -8.29
CA LYS A 215 -20.43 -9.44 -7.70
C LYS A 215 -19.13 -10.23 -7.77
N ASP A 216 -19.04 -11.29 -6.98
CA ASP A 216 -17.91 -12.21 -7.02
C ASP A 216 -17.65 -12.75 -8.42
N VAL A 217 -16.37 -12.90 -8.75
CA VAL A 217 -15.90 -13.48 -10.00
C VAL A 217 -15.32 -14.85 -9.69
N PRO A 218 -15.85 -15.95 -10.25
CA PRO A 218 -15.31 -17.28 -10.00
C PRO A 218 -13.87 -17.43 -10.52
N PRO A 219 -13.07 -18.38 -9.98
CA PRO A 219 -11.72 -18.66 -10.47
C PRO A 219 -11.67 -18.91 -11.98
N GLY A 220 -10.64 -18.38 -12.64
CA GLY A 220 -10.42 -18.50 -14.09
C GLY A 220 -11.44 -17.79 -14.99
N VAL A 221 -12.48 -17.16 -14.44
CA VAL A 221 -13.50 -16.47 -15.23
C VAL A 221 -13.00 -15.08 -15.63
N THR A 222 -13.26 -14.72 -16.89
CA THR A 222 -13.07 -13.35 -17.38
C THR A 222 -14.39 -12.59 -17.34
N VAL A 223 -14.41 -11.39 -16.77
CA VAL A 223 -15.56 -10.47 -16.77
C VAL A 223 -15.23 -9.15 -17.45
N ALA A 224 -16.20 -8.53 -18.12
CA ALA A 224 -16.06 -7.20 -18.71
C ALA A 224 -17.39 -6.42 -18.71
N GLY A 225 -17.32 -5.10 -18.87
CA GLY A 225 -18.49 -4.22 -19.00
C GLY A 225 -18.97 -3.58 -17.68
N ASN A 226 -20.06 -2.82 -17.77
CA ASN A 226 -20.71 -2.15 -16.64
C ASN A 226 -22.24 -2.42 -16.66
N PRO A 227 -22.77 -3.27 -15.77
CA PRO A 227 -22.03 -4.07 -14.78
C PRO A 227 -21.19 -5.16 -15.47
N GLY A 228 -20.11 -5.56 -14.82
CA GLY A 228 -19.20 -6.61 -15.27
C GLY A 228 -19.91 -7.95 -15.37
N LYS A 229 -19.87 -8.58 -16.54
CA LYS A 229 -20.47 -9.88 -16.80
C LYS A 229 -19.43 -10.86 -17.35
N PRO A 230 -19.56 -12.16 -17.08
CA PRO A 230 -18.72 -13.18 -17.70
C PRO A 230 -18.73 -13.05 -19.22
N ILE A 231 -17.55 -13.09 -19.81
CA ILE A 231 -17.38 -13.18 -21.27
C ILE A 231 -16.74 -14.52 -21.61
N LYS A 232 -16.98 -15.00 -22.82
CA LYS A 232 -16.28 -16.18 -23.32
C LYS A 232 -14.79 -15.88 -23.37
N SER A 233 -13.98 -16.77 -22.80
CA SER A 233 -12.53 -16.70 -22.95
C SER A 233 -12.20 -16.64 -24.43
N THR A 234 -11.43 -15.65 -24.86
CA THR A 234 -10.92 -15.52 -26.23
C THR A 234 -9.55 -16.19 -26.38
N GLN A 235 -9.25 -17.19 -25.54
CA GLN A 235 -8.08 -18.07 -25.71
C GLN A 235 -8.47 -19.31 -26.50
#